data_AF-A0A0F9M5Y8-F1
#
_entry.id   AF-A0A0F9M5Y8-F1
#
_cell.length_a   1.000
_cell.length_b   1.000
_cell.length_c   1.000
_cell.angle_alpha   90.00
_cell.angle_beta   90.00
_cell.angle_gamma   90.00
#
_symmetry.space_group_name_H-M   'P 1'
#
loop_
_entity.id
_entity.type
_entity.pdbx_description
1 polymer ?
#
loop_
_entity_poly.entity_id
_entity_poly.type
_entity_poly.pdbx_seq_one_letter_code
_entity_poly.pdbx_strand_id
1 'polypeptide(L)'
;MDSLFLYFGLLLSLIMGLSLYRALFGPTVLDRMVGVNAIGTKTTALLVVIGLIYHRVNMFVDIALAYAMLNFIAVLAASRYFQKKKGLHTETGRK
;
A
#
# COMPACT_ATOMS: atom_id res chain seq x y z
N MET A 1 7.08 26.00 -11.35
CA MET A 1 6.41 25.24 -10.26
C MET A 1 6.29 23.76 -10.64
N ASP A 2 6.05 23.45 -11.91
CA ASP A 2 5.91 22.06 -12.42
C ASP A 2 7.19 21.23 -12.29
N SER A 3 8.35 21.87 -12.41
CA SER A 3 9.66 21.24 -12.18
C SER A 3 9.84 20.72 -10.75
N LEU A 4 9.26 21.38 -9.74
CA LEU A 4 9.28 20.89 -8.36
C LEU A 4 8.40 19.65 -8.21
N PHE A 5 7.19 19.66 -8.76
CA PHE A 5 6.28 18.50 -8.72
C PHE A 5 6.86 17.30 -9.48
N LEU A 6 7.51 17.53 -10.61
CA LEU A 6 8.23 16.48 -11.35
C LEU A 6 9.38 15.90 -10.52
N TYR A 7 10.18 16.72 -9.86
CA TYR A 7 11.27 16.23 -9.01
C TYR A 7 10.76 15.42 -7.82
N PHE A 8 9.68 15.87 -7.18
CA PHE A 8 9.01 15.14 -6.10
C PHE A 8 8.41 13.82 -6.58
N GLY A 9 7.75 13.80 -7.75
CA GLY A 9 7.20 12.59 -8.34
C GLY A 9 8.28 11.57 -8.70
N LEU A 10 9.41 12.04 -9.22
CA LEU A 10 10.55 11.20 -9.59
C LEU A 10 11.23 10.61 -8.35
N LEU A 11 11.42 11.41 -7.30
CA LEU A 11 11.93 10.96 -5.99
C LEU A 11 10.99 9.92 -5.35
N LEU A 12 9.68 10.17 -5.37
CA LEU A 12 8.67 9.23 -4.86
C LEU A 12 8.69 7.91 -5.63
N SER A 13 8.79 7.95 -6.95
CA SER A 13 8.88 6.75 -7.79
C SER A 13 10.12 5.93 -7.48
N LEU A 14 11.27 6.59 -7.26
CA LEU A 14 12.53 5.94 -6.87
C LEU A 14 12.40 5.25 -5.50
N ILE A 15 11.80 5.93 -4.52
CA ILE A 15 11.53 5.38 -3.18
C ILE A 15 10.52 4.22 -3.26
N MET A 16 9.54 4.29 -4.17
CA MET A 16 8.59 3.19 -4.42
C MET A 16 9.31 1.95 -4.94
N GLY A 17 10.24 2.10 -5.89
CA GLY A 17 11.03 0.98 -6.40
C GLY A 17 11.81 0.25 -5.30
N LEU A 18 12.40 1.00 -4.37
CA LEU A 18 13.12 0.43 -3.22
C LEU A 18 12.19 -0.29 -2.24
N SER A 19 10.99 0.25 -2.03
CA SER A 19 9.96 -0.40 -1.20
C SER A 19 9.35 -1.64 -1.85
N LEU A 20 9.25 -1.66 -3.18
CA LEU A 20 8.75 -2.80 -3.96
C LEU A 20 9.73 -3.98 -3.88
N TYR A 21 11.03 -3.71 -3.97
CA TYR A 21 12.07 -4.72 -3.77
C TYR A 21 11.94 -5.39 -2.39
N ARG A 22 11.77 -4.60 -1.33
CA ARG A 22 11.64 -5.13 0.03
C ARG A 22 10.33 -5.91 0.26
N ALA A 23 9.22 -5.48 -0.35
CA ALA A 23 7.94 -6.17 -0.24
C ALA A 23 7.94 -7.54 -0.93
N LEU A 24 8.68 -7.69 -2.04
CA LEU A 24 8.78 -8.95 -2.79
C LEU A 24 9.77 -9.94 -2.15
N PHE A 25 10.89 -9.44 -1.61
CA PHE A 25 11.94 -10.27 -0.98
C PHE A 25 11.72 -10.55 0.52
N GLY A 26 10.57 -10.17 1.09
CA GLY A 26 10.25 -10.45 2.49
C GLY A 26 10.24 -11.97 2.80
N PRO A 27 11.00 -12.44 3.81
CA PRO A 27 11.14 -13.87 4.12
C PRO A 27 9.89 -14.48 4.77
N THR A 28 8.98 -13.67 5.32
CA THR A 28 7.73 -14.15 5.94
C THR A 28 6.49 -13.63 5.20
N VAL A 29 5.40 -14.41 5.25
CA VAL A 29 4.11 -14.02 4.63
C VAL A 29 3.58 -12.73 5.24
N LEU A 30 3.78 -12.53 6.55
CA LEU A 30 3.46 -11.29 7.25
C LEU A 30 4.27 -10.09 6.74
N ASP A 31 5.57 -10.26 6.52
CA ASP A 31 6.44 -9.20 5.99
C ASP A 31 6.06 -8.82 4.54
N ARG A 32 5.65 -9.79 3.71
CA ARG A 32 5.10 -9.50 2.37
C ARG A 32 3.80 -8.70 2.43
N MET A 33 2.90 -9.01 3.36
CA MET A 33 1.63 -8.31 3.51
C MET A 33 1.81 -6.87 4.02
N VAL A 34 2.73 -6.67 4.97
CA VAL A 34 3.13 -5.33 5.42
C VAL A 34 3.78 -4.55 4.25
N GLY A 35 4.61 -5.23 3.45
CA GLY A 35 5.19 -4.67 2.23
C GLY A 35 4.15 -4.21 1.21
N VAL A 36 3.12 -5.03 0.93
CA VAL A 36 2.01 -4.67 0.02
C VAL A 36 1.26 -3.43 0.50
N ASN A 37 0.98 -3.32 1.81
CA ASN A 37 0.31 -2.13 2.34
C ASN A 37 1.17 -0.86 2.22
N ALA A 38 2.48 -0.98 2.49
CA ALA A 38 3.43 0.12 2.36
C ALA A 38 3.56 0.62 0.91
N ILE A 39 3.44 -0.29 -0.07
CA ILE A 39 3.36 0.08 -1.50
C ILE A 39 2.08 0.86 -1.77
N GLY A 40 0.93 0.37 -1.32
CA GLY A 40 -0.37 0.99 -1.59
C GLY A 40 -0.43 2.45 -1.14
N THR A 41 0.10 2.77 0.04
CA THR A 41 0.13 4.15 0.55
C THR A 41 1.01 5.07 -0.30
N LYS A 42 2.14 4.56 -0.81
CA LYS A 42 3.03 5.34 -1.71
C LYS A 42 2.39 5.53 -3.09
N THR A 43 1.66 4.53 -3.59
CA THR A 43 0.92 4.63 -4.86
C THR A 43 -0.16 5.70 -4.79
N THR A 44 -0.93 5.74 -3.69
CA THR A 44 -1.94 6.80 -3.46
C THR A 44 -1.29 8.19 -3.46
N ALA A 45 -0.16 8.37 -2.76
CA ALA A 45 0.56 9.64 -2.76
C ALA A 45 1.05 10.02 -4.18
N LEU A 46 1.55 9.06 -4.95
CA LEU A 46 2.01 9.29 -6.32
C LEU A 46 0.85 9.73 -7.24
N LEU A 47 -0.33 9.12 -7.13
CA LEU A 47 -1.51 9.50 -7.91
C LEU A 47 -1.90 10.98 -7.70
N VAL A 48 -1.81 11.48 -6.46
CA VAL A 48 -2.09 12.89 -6.16
C VAL A 48 -1.03 13.81 -6.78
N VAL A 49 0.26 13.45 -6.68
CA VAL A 49 1.35 14.24 -7.30
C VAL A 49 1.21 14.28 -8.82
N ILE A 50 0.84 13.16 -9.44
CA ILE A 50 0.54 13.10 -10.88
C ILE A 50 -0.63 14.03 -11.23
N GLY A 51 -1.70 14.03 -10.42
CA GLY A 51 -2.84 14.93 -10.61
C GLY A 51 -2.47 16.41 -10.58
N LEU A 52 -1.50 16.78 -9.73
CA LEU A 52 -0.95 18.14 -9.68
C LEU A 52 -0.14 18.49 -10.93
N ILE A 53 0.68 17.56 -11.44
CA ILE A 53 1.50 17.75 -12.65
C ILE A 53 0.62 17.95 -13.90
N TYR A 54 -0.47 17.18 -14.02
CA TYR A 54 -1.35 17.27 -15.20
C TYR A 54 -2.45 18.33 -15.08
N HIS A 55 -2.45 19.15 -14.01
CA HIS A 55 -3.50 20.13 -13.70
C HIS A 55 -4.93 19.55 -13.70
N ARG A 56 -5.06 18.24 -13.45
CA ARG A 56 -6.33 17.47 -13.48
C ARG A 56 -6.62 16.85 -12.11
N VAL A 57 -6.35 17.62 -11.06
CA VAL A 57 -6.35 17.15 -9.66
C VAL A 57 -7.63 16.41 -9.28
N ASN A 58 -8.80 16.92 -9.65
CA ASN A 58 -10.09 16.32 -9.29
C ASN A 58 -10.19 14.83 -9.67
N MET A 59 -9.88 14.49 -10.92
CA MET A 59 -9.97 13.12 -11.42
C MET A 59 -8.98 12.18 -10.71
N PHE A 60 -7.76 12.67 -10.49
CA PHE A 60 -6.71 11.87 -9.84
C PHE A 60 -6.94 11.69 -8.34
N VAL A 61 -7.57 12.68 -7.68
CA VAL A 61 -7.97 12.57 -6.28
C VAL A 61 -9.06 11.50 -6.11
N ASP A 62 -10.03 11.43 -7.02
CA ASP A 62 -11.07 10.38 -6.98
C ASP A 62 -10.44 8.98 -7.09
N ILE A 63 -9.50 8.81 -8.03
CA ILE A 63 -8.77 7.54 -8.21
C ILE A 63 -7.90 7.24 -6.98
N ALA A 64 -7.20 8.24 -6.43
CA ALA A 64 -6.36 8.09 -5.25
C ALA A 64 -7.18 7.65 -4.03
N LEU A 65 -8.36 8.23 -3.84
CA LEU A 65 -9.27 7.91 -2.74
C LEU A 65 -9.83 6.50 -2.87
N ALA A 66 -10.28 6.11 -4.07
CA ALA A 66 -10.70 4.75 -4.36
C ALA A 66 -9.59 3.73 -4.09
N TYR A 67 -8.36 4.03 -4.51
CA TYR A 67 -7.20 3.17 -4.30
C TYR A 67 -6.82 3.07 -2.81
N ALA A 68 -6.92 4.17 -2.06
CA ALA A 68 -6.67 4.19 -0.62
C ALA A 68 -7.68 3.29 0.13
N MET A 69 -8.97 3.38 -0.24
CA MET A 69 -10.01 2.52 0.32
C MET A 69 -9.76 1.04 -0.01
N LEU A 70 -9.39 0.74 -1.25
CA LEU A 70 -9.08 -0.63 -1.66
C LEU A 70 -7.88 -1.21 -0.88
N ASN A 71 -6.80 -0.44 -0.73
CA ASN A 71 -5.63 -0.86 0.06
C ASN A 71 -5.99 -1.10 1.53
N PHE A 72 -6.86 -0.26 2.10
CA PHE A 72 -7.33 -0.42 3.47
C PHE A 72 -8.17 -1.69 3.64
N ILE A 73 -9.12 -1.95 2.73
CA ILE A 73 -9.94 -3.17 2.74
C ILE A 73 -9.06 -4.42 2.60
N ALA A 74 -8.06 -4.39 1.73
CA ALA A 74 -7.12 -5.51 1.55
C ALA A 74 -6.41 -5.89 2.85
N VAL A 75 -5.91 -4.90 3.62
CA VAL A 75 -5.28 -5.13 4.92
C VAL A 75 -6.27 -5.61 5.98
N LEU A 76 -7.49 -5.08 5.98
CA LEU A 76 -8.51 -5.53 6.92
C LEU A 76 -8.91 -6.99 6.66
N ALA A 77 -9.11 -7.36 5.39
CA ALA A 77 -9.41 -8.72 4.96
C ALA A 77 -8.28 -9.68 5.32
N ALA A 78 -7.03 -9.26 5.06
CA ALA A 78 -5.83 -9.93 5.52
C ALA A 78 -5.82 -10.17 7.03
N SER A 79 -5.99 -9.12 7.84
CA SER A 79 -6.01 -9.22 9.30
C SER A 79 -7.07 -10.21 9.79
N ARG A 80 -8.29 -10.16 9.23
CA ARG A 80 -9.38 -11.09 9.54
C ARG A 80 -9.03 -12.53 9.16
N TYR A 81 -8.43 -12.75 8.00
CA TYR A 81 -7.99 -14.08 7.55
C TYR A 81 -6.96 -14.68 8.52
N PHE A 82 -5.97 -13.90 8.94
CA PHE A 82 -4.94 -14.36 9.87
C PHE A 82 -5.48 -14.62 11.28
N GLN A 83 -6.36 -13.76 11.80
CA GLN A 83 -7.03 -14.00 13.08
C GLN A 83 -7.84 -15.30 13.07
N LYS A 84 -8.64 -15.53 12.01
CA LYS A 84 -9.43 -16.76 11.89
C LYS A 84 -8.57 -18.01 11.76
N LYS A 85 -7.42 -17.93 11.08
CA LYS A 85 -6.51 -19.07 10.88
C LYS A 85 -5.65 -19.39 12.11
N LYS A 86 -5.22 -18.37 12.89
CA LYS A 86 -4.49 -18.59 14.17
C LYS A 86 -5.38 -19.02 15.33
N GLY A 87 -6.68 -18.71 15.30
CA GLY A 87 -7.64 -19.04 16.36
C GLY A 87 -8.12 -20.49 16.42
N LEU A 88 -7.63 -21.40 15.57
CA LEU A 88 -8.13 -22.79 15.48
C LEU A 88 -7.14 -23.87 15.95
N HIS A 89 -5.98 -23.51 16.51
CA HIS A 89 -5.01 -24.48 17.06
C HIS A 89 -4.75 -24.35 18.57
N THR A 90 -5.59 -23.61 19.32
CA THR A 90 -5.44 -23.49 20.78
C THR A 90 -6.74 -23.73 21.55
N GLU A 91 -7.57 -24.71 21.13
CA GLU A 91 -8.65 -25.24 21.99
C GLU A 91 -8.87 -26.76 21.78
N THR A 92 -7.79 -27.51 21.63
CA THR A 92 -7.81 -28.97 21.85
C THR A 92 -6.54 -29.33 22.59
N GLY A 93 -6.58 -29.26 23.91
CA GLY A 93 -5.40 -29.56 24.70
C GLY A 93 -5.39 -29.11 26.14
N ARG A 94 -6.51 -29.17 26.86
CA ARG A 94 -6.43 -29.41 28.31
C ARG A 94 -7.65 -30.21 28.78
N LYS A 95 -7.39 -31.51 28.93
CA LYS A 95 -8.06 -32.38 29.90
C LYS A 95 -7.88 -31.81 31.31
#